data_AF-A0A417C0I4-F1
#
_entry.id   AF-A0A417C0I4-F1
#
_cell.length_a   1.000
_cell.length_b   1.000
_cell.length_c   1.000
_cell.angle_alpha   90.00
_cell.angle_beta   90.00
_cell.angle_gamma   90.00
#
_symmetry.space_group_name_H-M   'P 1'
#
loop_
_entity.id
_entity.type
_entity.pdbx_description
1 polymer ?
#
loop_
_entity_poly.entity_id
_entity_poly.type
_entity_poly.pdbx_seq_one_letter_code
_entity_poly.pdbx_strand_id
1 'polypeptide(L)'
;MKRITCILLTCILCFSISGCTKTYKGTDELIEKAREEIPVSDADTIDMQYGGMCTVDDTALVWFISGNQYQTHYYLPMEVEIKGEAEYAYVRTYKPMSPFMDIAVLNWNRGYAFIVNNPNCVSVKITDEAGTHEEMIEKDAYPYVFYCSSVPSEYVFIDAEGNELN
;
A
#
# COMPACT_ATOMS: atom_id res chain seq x y z
N MET A 1 4.57 -11.18 52.70
CA MET A 1 3.99 -10.03 51.95
C MET A 1 5.00 -9.12 51.25
N LYS A 2 6.31 -9.11 51.56
CA LYS A 2 7.30 -8.25 50.86
C LYS A 2 7.87 -8.84 49.55
N ARG A 3 7.87 -10.17 49.40
CA ARG A 3 8.41 -10.86 48.20
C ARG A 3 7.47 -10.85 46.99
N ILE A 4 6.16 -10.76 47.22
CA ILE A 4 5.15 -10.74 46.15
C ILE A 4 5.06 -9.35 45.52
N THR A 5 5.25 -8.28 46.30
CA THR A 5 5.24 -6.89 45.82
C THR A 5 6.41 -6.58 44.88
N CYS A 6 7.58 -7.19 45.09
CA CYS A 6 8.73 -7.02 44.19
C CYS A 6 8.51 -7.68 42.81
N ILE A 7 7.79 -8.79 42.75
CA ILE A 7 7.55 -9.49 41.47
C ILE A 7 6.55 -8.70 40.61
N LEU A 8 5.50 -8.14 41.22
CA LEU A 8 4.52 -7.29 40.53
C LEU A 8 5.14 -5.99 39.97
N LEU A 9 6.08 -5.36 40.69
CA LEU A 9 6.74 -4.15 40.18
C LEU A 9 7.66 -4.41 38.99
N THR A 10 8.25 -5.61 38.90
CA THR A 10 9.18 -5.97 37.82
C THR A 10 8.44 -6.31 36.53
N CYS A 11 7.25 -6.92 36.62
CA CYS A 11 6.41 -7.21 35.44
C CYS A 11 5.79 -5.96 34.81
N ILE A 12 5.55 -4.90 35.59
CA ILE A 12 4.98 -3.64 35.07
C ILE A 12 6.02 -2.84 34.27
N LEU A 13 7.32 -2.96 34.59
CA LEU A 13 8.39 -2.29 33.84
C LEU A 13 8.66 -2.92 32.45
N CYS A 14 8.24 -4.17 32.23
CA CYS A 14 8.46 -4.86 30.96
C CYS A 14 7.48 -4.42 29.84
N PHE A 15 6.43 -3.67 30.18
CA PHE A 15 5.51 -3.10 29.18
C PHE A 15 5.89 -1.68 28.72
N SER A 16 6.90 -1.07 29.34
CA SER A 16 7.34 0.29 29.02
C SER A 16 8.55 0.36 28.07
N ILE A 17 8.94 -0.75 27.45
CA ILE A 17 9.79 -0.69 26.25
C ILE A 17 8.83 -0.34 25.10
N SER A 18 8.40 0.92 25.04
CA SER A 18 8.02 1.53 23.78
C SER A 18 9.23 1.36 22.89
N GLY A 19 9.26 0.29 22.08
CA GLY A 19 10.32 0.08 21.13
C GLY A 19 10.46 1.38 20.36
N CYS A 20 11.67 1.94 20.30
CA CYS A 20 11.96 2.96 19.31
C CYS A 20 11.82 2.27 17.94
N THR A 21 10.59 2.19 17.45
CA THR A 21 10.32 1.76 16.09
C THR A 21 11.00 2.78 15.20
N LYS A 22 11.92 2.30 14.36
CA LYS A 22 12.62 3.15 13.39
C LYS A 22 11.56 3.92 12.59
N THR A 23 11.68 5.24 12.59
CA THR A 23 10.87 6.09 11.71
C THR A 23 11.63 6.37 10.42
N TYR A 24 10.87 6.60 9.36
CA TYR A 24 11.32 6.87 8.01
C TYR A 24 10.77 8.23 7.60
N LYS A 25 11.65 9.09 7.08
CA LYS A 25 11.33 10.46 6.66
C LYS A 25 11.21 10.56 5.15
N GLY A 26 10.02 10.93 4.69
CA GLY A 26 9.71 11.13 3.29
C GLY A 26 9.69 9.82 2.49
N THR A 27 9.51 10.00 1.18
CA THR A 27 9.42 8.88 0.23
C THR A 27 10.76 8.18 0.04
N ASP A 28 11.87 8.90 0.08
CA ASP A 28 13.20 8.35 -0.22
C ASP A 28 13.60 7.29 0.81
N GLU A 29 13.42 7.56 2.11
CA GLU A 29 13.72 6.57 3.15
C GLU A 29 12.75 5.37 3.11
N LEU A 30 11.51 5.58 2.67
CA LEU A 30 10.57 4.48 2.46
C LEU A 30 10.91 3.64 1.22
N ILE A 31 11.49 4.23 0.16
CA ILE A 31 12.01 3.48 -0.99
C ILE A 31 13.15 2.57 -0.54
N GLU A 32 14.08 3.07 0.27
CA GLU A 32 15.14 2.24 0.83
C GLU A 32 14.57 1.10 1.67
N LYS A 33 13.53 1.37 2.46
CA LYS A 33 12.80 0.30 3.17
C LYS A 33 12.13 -0.69 2.21
N ALA A 34 11.55 -0.23 1.11
CA ALA A 34 10.91 -1.08 0.12
C ALA A 34 11.93 -2.04 -0.54
N ARG A 35 13.16 -1.58 -0.76
CA ARG A 35 14.26 -2.41 -1.27
C ARG A 35 14.66 -3.52 -0.30
N GLU A 36 14.64 -3.27 1.01
CA GLU A 36 14.90 -4.30 2.01
C GLU A 36 13.82 -5.39 2.04
N GLU A 37 12.56 -5.02 1.74
CA GLU A 37 11.40 -5.90 1.92
C GLU A 37 10.95 -6.61 0.64
N ILE A 38 11.38 -6.14 -0.53
CA ILE A 38 10.93 -6.71 -1.80
C ILE A 38 11.47 -8.15 -1.96
N PRO A 39 10.62 -9.14 -2.29
CA PRO A 39 11.04 -10.54 -2.37
C PRO A 39 11.69 -10.87 -3.74
N VAL A 40 12.66 -10.06 -4.17
CA VAL A 40 13.40 -10.25 -5.43
C VAL A 40 14.90 -10.35 -5.15
N SER A 41 15.57 -11.28 -5.84
CA SER A 41 16.98 -11.62 -5.58
C SER A 41 17.97 -10.50 -5.86
N ASP A 42 17.61 -9.54 -6.71
CA ASP A 42 18.47 -8.43 -7.16
C ASP A 42 17.95 -7.05 -6.71
N ALA A 43 17.31 -6.99 -5.53
CA ALA A 43 16.68 -5.78 -4.98
C ALA A 43 17.57 -4.52 -4.97
N ASP A 44 18.89 -4.72 -4.79
CA ASP A 44 19.89 -3.64 -4.76
C ASP A 44 20.12 -2.97 -6.13
N THR A 45 19.75 -3.64 -7.23
CA THR A 45 19.99 -3.16 -8.60
C THR A 45 18.72 -2.89 -9.40
N ILE A 46 17.57 -3.30 -8.85
CA ILE A 46 16.26 -3.10 -9.44
C ILE A 46 15.82 -1.65 -9.23
N ASP A 47 15.34 -0.99 -10.29
CA ASP A 47 14.72 0.33 -10.16
C ASP A 47 13.45 0.21 -9.30
N MET A 48 13.32 1.11 -8.31
CA MET A 48 12.17 1.19 -7.41
C MET A 48 11.65 2.62 -7.46
N GLN A 49 10.38 2.79 -7.78
CA GLN A 49 9.71 4.08 -7.83
C GLN A 49 8.52 4.13 -6.87
N TYR A 50 8.25 5.31 -6.34
CA TYR A 50 7.05 5.60 -5.57
C TYR A 50 5.84 5.66 -6.52
N GLY A 51 4.81 4.85 -6.24
CA GLY A 51 3.61 4.72 -7.05
C GLY A 51 2.40 5.51 -6.54
N GLY A 52 2.46 6.05 -5.33
CA GLY A 52 1.34 6.75 -4.68
C GLY A 52 1.03 6.19 -3.30
N MET A 53 0.14 6.87 -2.57
CA MET A 53 -0.31 6.40 -1.26
C MET A 53 -1.78 6.69 -1.06
N CYS A 54 -2.45 5.84 -0.28
CA CYS A 54 -3.76 6.13 0.28
C CYS A 54 -3.68 6.14 1.80
N THR A 55 -4.51 6.94 2.44
CA THR A 55 -4.49 7.14 3.90
C THR A 55 -5.86 6.81 4.48
N VAL A 56 -5.86 6.12 5.62
CA VAL A 56 -7.05 5.85 6.42
C VAL A 56 -6.66 6.03 7.88
N ASP A 57 -7.29 6.99 8.55
CA ASP A 57 -6.96 7.44 9.91
C ASP A 57 -5.46 7.78 10.07
N ASP A 58 -4.76 7.11 10.98
CA ASP A 58 -3.34 7.26 11.27
C ASP A 58 -2.45 6.25 10.53
N THR A 59 -3.01 5.57 9.52
CA THR A 59 -2.30 4.59 8.69
C THR A 59 -2.29 5.01 7.23
N ALA A 60 -1.21 4.64 6.54
CA ALA A 60 -1.10 4.82 5.10
C ALA A 60 -0.66 3.50 4.44
N LEU A 61 -1.18 3.27 3.24
CA LEU A 61 -0.69 2.23 2.35
C LEU A 61 0.04 2.91 1.18
N VAL A 62 1.36 2.76 1.18
CA VAL A 62 2.26 3.28 0.15
C VAL A 62 2.51 2.19 -0.89
N TRP A 63 2.35 2.53 -2.16
CA TRP A 63 2.66 1.62 -3.26
C TRP A 63 4.03 1.93 -3.84
N PHE A 64 4.85 0.90 -4.01
CA PHE A 64 6.08 0.97 -4.79
C PHE A 64 5.95 0.11 -6.03
N ILE A 65 6.59 0.55 -7.10
CA ILE A 65 6.66 -0.17 -8.37
C ILE A 65 8.13 -0.48 -8.60
N SER A 66 8.42 -1.76 -8.84
CA SER A 66 9.76 -2.26 -9.14
C SER A 66 9.78 -2.84 -10.54
N GLY A 67 10.88 -2.68 -11.26
CA GLY A 67 11.05 -3.17 -12.62
C GLY A 67 11.25 -2.04 -13.61
N ASN A 68 11.44 -2.41 -14.88
CA ASN A 68 11.68 -1.47 -15.97
C ASN A 68 10.89 -1.88 -17.22
N GLN A 69 11.00 -1.10 -18.30
CA GLN A 69 10.29 -1.35 -19.56
C GLN A 69 10.54 -2.73 -20.21
N TYR A 70 11.54 -3.49 -19.75
CA TYR A 70 11.89 -4.80 -20.26
C TYR A 70 11.44 -5.95 -19.35
N GLN A 71 10.90 -5.66 -18.17
CA GLN A 71 10.49 -6.65 -17.17
C GLN A 71 9.07 -6.37 -16.69
N THR A 72 8.34 -7.41 -16.29
CA THR A 72 7.04 -7.24 -15.64
C THR A 72 7.22 -6.45 -14.34
N HIS A 73 6.43 -5.40 -14.17
CA HIS A 73 6.46 -4.62 -12.94
C HIS A 73 6.00 -5.46 -11.74
N TYR A 74 6.71 -5.29 -10.62
CA TYR A 74 6.31 -5.79 -9.32
C TYR A 74 5.71 -4.64 -8.51
N TYR A 75 4.53 -4.85 -7.92
CA TYR A 75 3.85 -3.87 -7.10
C TYR A 75 3.97 -4.27 -5.63
N LEU A 76 4.64 -3.43 -4.82
CA LEU A 76 4.86 -3.65 -3.40
C LEU A 76 4.05 -2.64 -2.56
N PRO A 77 2.88 -3.03 -2.04
CA PRO A 77 2.17 -2.26 -1.04
C PRO A 77 2.84 -2.39 0.34
N MET A 78 3.13 -1.25 0.95
CA MET A 78 3.73 -1.11 2.28
C MET A 78 2.79 -0.34 3.19
N GLU A 79 2.39 -0.96 4.30
CA GLU A 79 1.64 -0.27 5.35
C GLU A 79 2.59 0.40 6.33
N VAL A 80 2.26 1.64 6.65
CA VAL A 80 2.97 2.47 7.61
C VAL A 80 1.99 3.17 8.54
N GLU A 81 2.43 3.43 9.77
CA GLU A 81 1.75 4.34 10.69
C GLU A 81 2.31 5.76 10.48
N ILE A 82 1.43 6.75 10.42
CA ILE A 82 1.78 8.17 10.29
C ILE A 82 2.14 8.71 11.67
N LYS A 83 3.39 9.15 11.85
CA LYS A 83 3.90 9.69 13.12
C LYS A 83 4.02 11.21 13.13
N GLY A 84 4.04 11.83 11.95
CA GLY A 84 4.14 13.26 11.77
C GLY A 84 4.11 13.64 10.30
N GLU A 85 4.44 14.90 10.01
CA GLU A 85 4.58 15.36 8.63
C GLU A 85 5.70 14.61 7.92
N ALA A 86 5.32 13.80 6.93
CA ALA A 86 6.22 12.94 6.18
C ALA A 86 7.09 12.02 7.07
N GLU A 87 6.61 11.65 8.26
CA GLU A 87 7.30 10.73 9.16
C GLU A 87 6.45 9.49 9.39
N TYR A 88 7.04 8.32 9.12
CA TYR A 88 6.32 7.06 9.02
C TYR A 88 7.00 5.97 9.84
N ALA A 89 6.23 5.07 10.45
CA ALA A 89 6.75 3.85 11.05
C ALA A 89 6.31 2.64 10.21
N TYR A 90 7.26 1.82 9.77
CA TYR A 90 6.98 0.61 9.01
C TYR A 90 6.14 -0.39 9.83
N VAL A 91 5.09 -0.94 9.22
CA VAL A 91 4.27 -2.01 9.81
C VAL A 91 4.57 -3.34 9.11
N ARG A 92 4.27 -3.43 7.81
CA ARG A 92 4.43 -4.64 7.00
C ARG A 92 4.29 -4.35 5.50
N THR A 93 4.69 -5.29 4.67
CA THR A 93 4.33 -5.34 3.24
C THR A 93 3.26 -6.39 2.98
N TYR A 94 2.60 -6.30 1.83
CA TYR A 94 1.63 -7.30 1.38
C TYR A 94 1.95 -7.82 -0.01
N LYS A 95 1.39 -8.98 -0.34
CA LYS A 95 1.30 -9.47 -1.71
C LYS A 95 -0.06 -9.07 -2.29
N PRO A 96 -0.13 -8.14 -3.25
CA PRO A 96 -1.38 -7.75 -3.87
C PRO A 96 -1.86 -8.82 -4.86
N MET A 97 -3.11 -8.68 -5.29
CA MET A 97 -3.64 -9.34 -6.47
C MET A 97 -3.29 -8.50 -7.70
N SER A 98 -2.90 -9.14 -8.80
CA SER A 98 -2.62 -8.48 -10.07
C SER A 98 -3.60 -8.99 -11.12
N PRO A 99 -4.82 -8.42 -11.20
CA PRO A 99 -5.87 -8.91 -12.09
C PRO A 99 -5.53 -8.71 -13.57
N PHE A 100 -4.75 -7.67 -13.88
CA PHE A 100 -4.34 -7.32 -15.24
C PHE A 100 -2.90 -6.82 -15.26
N MET A 101 -2.31 -6.71 -16.45
CA MET A 101 -1.01 -6.07 -16.64
C MET A 101 -1.05 -4.64 -16.10
N ASP A 102 -0.06 -4.30 -15.28
CA ASP A 102 0.10 -2.98 -14.67
C ASP A 102 -1.05 -2.47 -13.81
N ILE A 103 -1.79 -3.40 -13.20
CA ILE A 103 -2.84 -3.11 -12.23
C ILE A 103 -2.65 -4.03 -11.02
N ALA A 104 -2.70 -3.46 -9.82
CA ALA A 104 -2.67 -4.23 -8.58
C ALA A 104 -3.74 -3.76 -7.59
N VAL A 105 -4.26 -4.73 -6.83
CA VAL A 105 -5.40 -4.56 -5.92
C VAL A 105 -5.09 -5.26 -4.62
N LEU A 106 -5.39 -4.60 -3.49
CA LEU A 106 -5.19 -5.15 -2.16
C LEU A 106 -6.43 -4.92 -1.28
N ASN A 107 -6.91 -5.99 -0.63
CA ASN A 107 -7.84 -5.83 0.47
C ASN A 107 -7.08 -5.25 1.67
N TRP A 108 -7.41 -4.03 2.05
CA TRP A 108 -6.72 -3.27 3.08
C TRP A 108 -7.70 -2.42 3.90
N ASN A 109 -7.50 -2.38 5.21
CA ASN A 109 -8.32 -1.64 6.16
C ASN A 109 -9.85 -1.78 5.94
N ARG A 110 -10.34 -3.02 5.78
CA ARG A 110 -11.76 -3.36 5.53
C ARG A 110 -12.34 -2.81 4.21
N GLY A 111 -11.49 -2.34 3.31
CA GLY A 111 -11.82 -1.88 1.98
C GLY A 111 -10.81 -2.41 0.96
N TYR A 112 -10.73 -1.77 -0.20
CA TYR A 112 -9.83 -2.15 -1.28
C TYR A 112 -8.97 -0.94 -1.71
N ALA A 113 -7.66 -1.13 -1.75
CA ALA A 113 -6.72 -0.19 -2.32
C ALA A 113 -6.31 -0.65 -3.72
N PHE A 114 -6.25 0.30 -4.64
CA PHE A 114 -5.94 0.07 -6.05
C PHE A 114 -4.71 0.88 -6.44
N ILE A 115 -3.90 0.30 -7.32
CA ILE A 115 -2.93 1.03 -8.14
C ILE A 115 -3.15 0.66 -9.60
N VAL A 116 -3.38 1.67 -10.44
CA VAL A 116 -3.56 1.54 -11.88
C VAL A 116 -2.40 2.26 -12.55
N ASN A 117 -1.49 1.49 -13.13
CA ASN A 117 -0.34 2.00 -13.89
C ASN A 117 -0.46 1.67 -15.38
N ASN A 118 -1.58 1.06 -15.80
CA ASN A 118 -1.87 0.74 -17.19
C ASN A 118 -2.61 1.92 -17.86
N PRO A 119 -2.00 2.67 -18.79
CA PRO A 119 -2.61 3.84 -19.42
C PRO A 119 -3.83 3.53 -20.30
N ASN A 120 -4.06 2.25 -20.61
CA ASN A 120 -5.26 1.83 -21.33
C ASN A 120 -6.49 1.78 -20.42
N CYS A 121 -6.32 1.75 -19.09
CA CYS A 121 -7.41 1.79 -18.12
C CYS A 121 -7.76 3.24 -17.79
N VAL A 122 -8.86 3.78 -18.32
CA VAL A 122 -9.26 5.17 -18.08
C VAL A 122 -10.25 5.33 -16.93
N SER A 123 -10.87 4.24 -16.49
CA SER A 123 -11.75 4.25 -15.32
C SER A 123 -11.87 2.87 -14.68
N VAL A 124 -12.29 2.86 -13.41
CA VAL A 124 -12.62 1.65 -12.67
C VAL A 124 -14.07 1.73 -12.24
N LYS A 125 -14.91 0.82 -12.77
CA LYS A 125 -16.29 0.68 -12.33
C LYS A 125 -16.33 -0.22 -11.10
N ILE A 126 -16.98 0.25 -10.03
CA ILE A 126 -16.99 -0.40 -8.72
C ILE A 126 -18.44 -0.58 -8.29
N THR A 127 -18.81 -1.80 -7.93
CA THR A 127 -20.13 -2.11 -7.37
C THR A 127 -19.99 -2.54 -5.92
N ASP A 128 -20.52 -1.73 -5.01
CA ASP A 128 -20.51 -1.97 -3.57
C ASP A 128 -21.92 -1.84 -2.96
N GLU A 129 -22.00 -1.76 -1.63
CA GLU A 129 -23.28 -1.62 -0.91
C GLU A 129 -24.05 -0.33 -1.25
N ALA A 130 -23.36 0.73 -1.71
CA ALA A 130 -23.99 1.98 -2.13
C ALA A 130 -24.47 1.95 -3.60
N GLY A 131 -24.11 0.89 -4.34
CA GLY A 131 -24.44 0.69 -5.75
C GLY A 131 -23.21 0.76 -6.65
N THR A 132 -23.46 0.94 -7.95
CA THR A 132 -22.38 1.04 -8.94
C THR A 132 -21.97 2.50 -9.13
N HIS A 133 -20.67 2.75 -8.99
CA HIS A 133 -20.03 4.04 -9.27
C HIS A 133 -18.77 3.81 -10.11
N GLU A 134 -18.17 4.90 -10.59
CA GLU A 134 -17.03 4.83 -11.50
C GLU A 134 -15.96 5.84 -11.08
N GLU A 135 -14.75 5.34 -10.87
CA GLU A 135 -13.56 6.12 -10.56
C GLU A 135 -12.86 6.48 -11.87
N MET A 136 -12.88 7.75 -12.26
CA MET A 136 -12.27 8.23 -13.51
C MET A 136 -10.79 8.53 -13.30
N ILE A 137 -9.95 8.07 -14.22
CA ILE A 137 -8.50 8.29 -14.20
C ILE A 137 -8.14 9.34 -15.24
N GLU A 138 -7.52 10.44 -14.78
CA GLU A 138 -7.05 11.47 -15.69
C GLU A 138 -5.85 10.99 -16.52
N LYS A 139 -5.75 11.47 -17.76
CA LYS A 139 -4.80 10.99 -18.77
C LYS A 139 -3.32 10.98 -18.32
N ASP A 140 -2.94 11.90 -17.43
CA ASP A 140 -1.56 12.07 -16.98
C ASP A 140 -1.39 11.71 -15.48
N ALA A 141 -2.35 11.00 -14.89
CA ALA A 141 -2.38 10.66 -13.47
C ALA A 141 -1.84 9.25 -13.15
N TYR A 142 -1.10 8.63 -14.08
CA TYR A 142 -0.52 7.30 -13.88
C TYR A 142 0.88 7.38 -13.24
N PRO A 143 1.21 6.51 -12.28
CA PRO A 143 0.32 5.54 -11.62
C PRO A 143 -0.76 6.23 -10.76
N TYR A 144 -2.00 5.74 -10.88
CA TYR A 144 -3.16 6.26 -10.17
C TYR A 144 -3.49 5.37 -8.97
N VAL A 145 -3.50 5.94 -7.76
CA VAL A 145 -3.78 5.21 -6.51
C VAL A 145 -5.03 5.77 -5.85
N PHE A 146 -5.94 4.88 -5.47
CA PHE A 146 -7.14 5.25 -4.73
C PHE A 146 -7.59 4.13 -3.79
N TYR A 147 -8.47 4.49 -2.85
CA TYR A 147 -8.99 3.58 -1.84
C TYR A 147 -10.52 3.60 -1.82
N CYS A 148 -11.11 2.42 -1.88
CA CYS A 148 -12.53 2.20 -1.68
C CYS A 148 -12.77 1.71 -0.26
N SER A 149 -13.49 2.49 0.56
CA SER A 149 -13.74 2.19 1.98
C SER A 149 -14.69 1.01 2.24
N SER A 150 -15.39 0.57 1.21
CA SER A 150 -16.27 -0.60 1.23
C SER A 150 -15.56 -1.79 0.57
N VAL A 151 -16.02 -3.01 0.88
CA VAL A 151 -15.59 -4.19 0.14
C VAL A 151 -16.44 -4.27 -1.14
N PRO A 152 -15.87 -4.05 -2.33
CA PRO A 152 -16.62 -4.14 -3.57
C PRO A 152 -17.05 -5.60 -3.81
N SER A 153 -18.29 -5.77 -4.23
CA SER A 153 -18.80 -7.05 -4.74
C SER A 153 -18.25 -7.36 -6.14
N GLU A 154 -17.94 -6.32 -6.91
CA GLU A 154 -17.39 -6.38 -8.26
C GLU A 154 -16.58 -5.11 -8.54
N TYR A 155 -15.51 -5.26 -9.33
CA TYR A 155 -14.78 -4.14 -9.92
C TYR A 155 -14.35 -4.52 -11.34
N VAL A 156 -14.44 -3.57 -12.26
CA VAL A 156 -14.15 -3.74 -13.68
C VAL A 156 -13.29 -2.58 -14.16
N PHE A 157 -12.18 -2.89 -14.82
CA PHE A 157 -11.28 -1.89 -15.40
C PHE A 157 -11.70 -1.60 -16.84
N ILE A 158 -11.91 -0.33 -17.17
CA ILE A 158 -12.55 0.09 -18.41
C ILE A 158 -11.55 0.89 -19.26
N ASP A 159 -11.54 0.61 -20.57
CA ASP A 159 -10.73 1.32 -21.55
C ASP A 159 -11.40 2.60 -22.09
N ALA A 160 -10.66 3.35 -22.90
CA ALA A 160 -11.15 4.59 -23.52
C ALA A 160 -12.35 4.38 -24.46
N GLU A 161 -12.60 3.15 -24.92
CA GLU A 161 -13.72 2.78 -25.79
C GLU A 161 -14.95 2.32 -24.98
N GLY A 162 -14.81 2.19 -23.66
CA GLY A 162 -15.86 1.72 -22.76
C GLY A 162 -15.91 0.20 -22.61
N ASN A 163 -14.90 -0.53 -23.09
CA ASN A 163 -14.81 -1.98 -22.96
C ASN A 163 -14.08 -2.35 -21.67
N GLU A 164 -14.38 -3.54 -21.17
CA GLU A 164 -13.60 -4.15 -20.09
C GLU A 164 -12.21 -4.54 -20.61
N LEU A 165 -11.17 -4.25 -19.82
CA LEU A 165 -9.84 -4.76 -20.10
C LEU A 165 -9.85 -6.29 -20.03
N ASN A 166 -9.14 -6.92 -20.98
CA ASN A 166 -8.99 -8.36 -21.11
C ASN A 166 -7.53 -8.78 -20.94
#